data_AF-A0A7S0N4Z7-F1
#
_entry.id   AF-A0A7S0N4Z7-F1
#
_cell.length_a   1.000
_cell.length_b   1.000
_cell.length_c   1.000
_cell.angle_alpha   90.00
_cell.angle_beta   90.00
_cell.angle_gamma   90.00
#
_symmetry.space_group_name_H-M   'P 1'
#
loop_
_entity.id
_entity.type
_entity.pdbx_description
1 polymer ?
#
loop_
_entity_poly.entity_id
_entity_poly.type
_entity_poly.pdbx_seq_one_letter_code
_entity_poly.pdbx_strand_id
1 'polypeptide(L)'
;KDLLEGKAPKDTVDGPSVIIGKGRIGQTLMDLGKGDDVFVERGGSIPMELDDGVTSFPIYVCVPNDDVEGVIKSCPKDKLDDLVFVQNGMMEPLLKKYALCSVDQTQATLYFTVFKAGSRPQDCLTDLGLDARGEPKYAGETAVC
;
A
#
# COMPACT_ATOMS: atom_id res chain seq x y z
N LYS A 1 -0.69 21.91 2.58
CA LYS A 1 -1.38 21.54 3.84
C LYS A 1 -0.40 21.78 4.97
N ASP A 2 -0.77 22.57 5.98
CA ASP A 2 0.09 22.82 7.15
C ASP A 2 0.02 21.60 8.08
N LEU A 3 0.99 20.70 7.92
CA LEU A 3 1.07 19.43 8.67
C LEU A 3 1.80 19.60 10.01
N LEU A 4 2.43 20.75 10.25
CA LEU A 4 3.28 20.99 11.42
C LEU A 4 2.49 21.56 12.61
N GLU A 5 1.35 22.20 12.36
CA GLU A 5 0.50 22.76 13.41
C GLU A 5 -0.42 21.74 14.11
N GLY A 6 -0.40 20.46 13.70
CA GLY A 6 -1.26 19.42 14.30
C GLY A 6 -2.76 19.62 14.06
N LYS A 7 -3.13 20.51 13.12
CA LYS A 7 -4.51 20.78 12.70
C LYS A 7 -4.90 19.93 11.49
N ALA A 8 -4.46 18.67 11.46
CA ALA A 8 -4.88 17.77 10.41
C ALA A 8 -6.41 17.62 10.46
N PRO A 9 -7.11 17.67 9.30
CA PRO A 9 -8.53 17.38 9.28
C PRO A 9 -8.78 15.98 9.86
N LYS A 10 -9.91 15.84 10.56
CA LYS A 10 -10.28 14.61 11.25
C LYS A 10 -10.33 13.44 10.26
N ASP A 11 -9.89 12.27 10.71
CA ASP A 11 -9.94 11.05 9.91
C ASP A 11 -11.35 10.85 9.33
N THR A 12 -11.39 10.70 8.00
CA THR A 12 -12.61 10.36 7.28
C THR A 12 -12.99 8.91 7.59
N VAL A 13 -14.28 8.58 7.45
CA VAL A 13 -14.74 7.20 7.53
C VAL A 13 -13.99 6.40 6.46
N ASP A 14 -13.37 5.29 6.87
CA ASP A 14 -12.68 4.36 6.00
C ASP A 14 -13.64 3.79 4.94
N GLY A 15 -13.20 3.78 3.68
CA GLY A 15 -13.99 3.44 2.50
C GLY A 15 -13.19 2.63 1.48
N PRO A 16 -13.82 2.18 0.39
CA PRO A 16 -13.25 1.18 -0.49
C PRO A 16 -12.04 1.71 -1.27
N SER A 17 -11.12 0.80 -1.59
CA SER A 17 -9.93 1.09 -2.38
C SER A 17 -9.85 0.25 -3.66
N VAL A 18 -8.97 0.65 -4.57
CA VAL A 18 -8.59 -0.19 -5.71
C VAL A 18 -7.19 -0.76 -5.47
N ILE A 19 -7.03 -2.06 -5.63
CA ILE A 19 -5.75 -2.75 -5.39
C ILE A 19 -5.27 -3.39 -6.70
N ILE A 20 -4.14 -2.90 -7.22
CA ILE A 20 -3.54 -3.38 -8.46
C ILE A 20 -2.47 -4.44 -8.14
N GLY A 21 -2.73 -5.68 -8.56
CA GLY A 21 -1.77 -6.78 -8.49
C GLY A 21 -1.99 -7.74 -7.32
N LYS A 22 -2.16 -9.04 -7.62
CA LYS A 22 -2.50 -10.11 -6.65
C LYS A 22 -1.28 -10.70 -5.93
N GLY A 23 -0.28 -9.86 -5.69
CA GLY A 23 0.93 -10.27 -4.99
C GLY A 23 0.67 -10.55 -3.51
N ARG A 24 1.74 -10.79 -2.76
CA ARG A 24 1.65 -10.98 -1.30
C ARG A 24 1.04 -9.74 -0.63
N ILE A 25 1.54 -8.55 -0.98
CA ILE A 25 1.06 -7.28 -0.43
C ILE A 25 -0.38 -6.99 -0.87
N GLY A 26 -0.69 -7.09 -2.16
CA GLY A 26 -2.04 -6.80 -2.65
C GLY A 26 -3.10 -7.72 -2.04
N GLN A 27 -2.81 -9.02 -1.92
CA GLN A 27 -3.70 -9.94 -1.23
C GLN A 27 -3.85 -9.59 0.26
N THR A 28 -2.74 -9.24 0.94
CA THR A 28 -2.80 -8.81 2.34
C THR A 28 -3.65 -7.55 2.53
N LEU A 29 -3.57 -6.56 1.63
CA LEU A 29 -4.42 -5.36 1.72
C LEU A 29 -5.90 -5.72 1.56
N MET A 30 -6.26 -6.56 0.57
CA MET A 30 -7.62 -7.07 0.40
C MET A 30 -8.13 -7.82 1.64
N ASP A 31 -7.28 -8.65 2.25
CA ASP A 31 -7.63 -9.47 3.43
C ASP A 31 -7.82 -8.63 4.70
N LEU A 32 -7.15 -7.47 4.78
CA LEU A 32 -7.26 -6.53 5.91
C LEU A 32 -8.39 -5.51 5.74
N GLY A 33 -8.89 -5.32 4.52
CA GLY A 33 -10.01 -4.43 4.21
C GLY A 33 -11.36 -4.95 4.72
N LYS A 34 -12.42 -4.20 4.44
CA LYS A 34 -13.80 -4.56 4.85
C LYS A 34 -14.52 -5.45 3.84
N GLY A 35 -13.86 -5.79 2.73
CA GLY A 35 -14.41 -6.63 1.66
C GLY A 35 -15.10 -5.86 0.52
N ASP A 36 -15.02 -4.54 0.54
CA ASP A 36 -15.52 -3.59 -0.47
C ASP A 36 -14.42 -3.11 -1.44
N ASP A 37 -13.17 -3.54 -1.22
CA ASP A 37 -12.06 -3.23 -2.11
C ASP A 37 -12.20 -3.91 -3.48
N VAL A 38 -11.81 -3.18 -4.53
CA VAL A 38 -11.84 -3.68 -5.91
C VAL A 38 -10.44 -4.11 -6.33
N PHE A 39 -10.35 -5.37 -6.72
CA PHE A 39 -9.13 -5.95 -7.23
C PHE A 39 -8.99 -5.72 -8.75
N VAL A 40 -7.81 -5.26 -9.19
CA VAL A 40 -7.48 -5.07 -10.60
C VAL A 40 -6.20 -5.85 -10.96
N GLU A 41 -6.29 -6.68 -11.99
CA GLU A 41 -5.14 -7.40 -12.53
C GLU A 41 -4.16 -6.46 -13.26
N ARG A 42 -2.95 -6.95 -13.52
CA ARG A 42 -1.97 -6.19 -14.29
C ARG A 42 -2.51 -5.90 -15.69
N GLY A 43 -2.58 -4.62 -16.05
CA GLY A 43 -3.13 -4.17 -17.33
C GLY A 43 -4.66 -4.16 -17.38
N GLY A 44 -5.34 -4.45 -16.27
CA GLY A 44 -6.78 -4.27 -16.15
C GLY A 44 -7.16 -2.79 -16.14
N SER A 45 -8.41 -2.50 -16.49
CA SER A 45 -8.97 -1.15 -16.45
C SER A 45 -9.21 -0.71 -15.01
N ILE A 46 -8.65 0.44 -14.63
CA ILE A 46 -8.95 1.09 -13.36
C ILE A 46 -10.36 1.71 -13.44
N PRO A 47 -11.26 1.41 -12.49
CA PRO A 47 -12.60 1.99 -12.49
C PRO A 47 -12.55 3.51 -12.25
N MET A 48 -13.49 4.26 -12.82
CA MET A 48 -13.62 5.70 -12.56
C MET A 48 -14.41 5.97 -11.27
N GLU A 49 -15.29 5.05 -10.93
CA GLU A 49 -16.27 5.12 -9.84
C GLU A 49 -16.38 3.73 -9.21
N LEU A 50 -16.46 3.68 -7.88
CA LEU A 50 -16.76 2.47 -7.10
C LEU A 50 -18.25 2.45 -6.74
N ASP A 51 -18.67 1.40 -6.05
CA ASP A 51 -20.04 1.30 -5.54
C ASP A 51 -20.43 2.56 -4.73
N ASP A 52 -21.73 2.86 -4.70
CA ASP A 52 -22.31 4.05 -4.06
C ASP A 52 -21.87 5.42 -4.63
N GLY A 53 -21.26 5.43 -5.81
CA GLY A 53 -20.92 6.68 -6.51
C GLY A 53 -19.63 7.33 -6.05
N VAL A 54 -18.76 6.58 -5.38
CA VAL A 54 -17.49 7.08 -4.87
C VAL A 54 -16.51 7.28 -6.03
N THR A 55 -16.17 8.53 -6.33
CA THR A 55 -15.24 8.90 -7.41
C THR A 55 -13.83 9.24 -6.92
N SER A 56 -13.58 9.27 -5.62
CA SER A 56 -12.25 9.49 -5.03
C SER A 56 -11.95 8.37 -4.06
N PHE A 57 -10.90 7.62 -4.34
CA PHE A 57 -10.50 6.43 -3.59
C PHE A 57 -9.02 6.15 -3.85
N PRO A 58 -8.28 5.60 -2.87
CA PRO A 58 -6.88 5.27 -3.05
C PRO A 58 -6.71 4.10 -4.03
N ILE A 59 -5.68 4.16 -4.86
CA ILE A 59 -5.31 3.10 -5.81
C ILE A 59 -3.94 2.55 -5.43
N TYR A 60 -3.91 1.43 -4.72
CA TYR A 60 -2.68 0.80 -4.27
C TYR A 60 -1.99 0.05 -5.41
N VAL A 61 -0.77 0.47 -5.76
CA VAL A 61 0.03 -0.13 -6.83
C VAL A 61 0.92 -1.22 -6.25
N CYS A 62 0.42 -2.46 -6.18
CA CYS A 62 1.09 -3.62 -5.56
C CYS A 62 1.76 -4.57 -6.56
N VAL A 63 2.20 -4.06 -7.71
CA VAL A 63 2.97 -4.80 -8.73
C VAL A 63 4.48 -4.73 -8.45
N PRO A 64 5.33 -5.59 -9.06
CA PRO A 64 6.78 -5.40 -9.02
C PRO A 64 7.23 -4.05 -9.62
N ASN A 65 8.40 -3.53 -9.20
CA ASN A 65 8.92 -2.24 -9.65
C ASN A 65 8.96 -2.09 -11.18
N ASP A 66 9.37 -3.14 -11.90
CA ASP A 66 9.49 -3.13 -13.36
C ASP A 66 8.15 -2.94 -14.08
N ASP A 67 7.04 -3.25 -13.39
CA ASP A 67 5.70 -3.20 -13.95
C ASP A 67 4.96 -1.89 -13.62
N VAL A 68 5.50 -1.06 -12.73
CA VAL A 68 4.86 0.20 -12.30
C VAL A 68 4.67 1.16 -13.47
N GLU A 69 5.64 1.22 -14.40
CA GLU A 69 5.53 2.06 -15.59
C GLU A 69 4.33 1.67 -16.46
N GLY A 70 4.01 0.38 -16.52
CA GLY A 70 2.83 -0.12 -17.23
C GLY A 70 1.53 0.40 -16.60
N VAL A 71 1.45 0.37 -15.27
CA VAL A 71 0.30 0.88 -14.51
C VAL A 71 0.09 2.37 -14.73
N ILE A 72 1.16 3.17 -14.68
CA ILE A 72 1.09 4.63 -14.94
C ILE A 72 0.53 4.90 -16.34
N LYS A 73 0.96 4.16 -17.36
CA LYS A 73 0.49 4.33 -18.75
C LYS A 73 -0.96 3.93 -18.95
N SER A 74 -1.45 2.92 -18.23
CA SER A 74 -2.84 2.47 -18.32
C SER A 74 -3.80 3.26 -17.41
N CYS A 75 -3.26 4.05 -16.47
CA CYS A 75 -4.07 4.80 -15.54
C CYS A 75 -4.80 5.96 -16.23
N PRO A 76 -6.13 6.12 -16.02
CA PRO A 76 -6.84 7.33 -16.43
C PRO A 76 -6.17 8.57 -15.86
N LYS A 77 -6.06 9.64 -16.65
CA LYS A 77 -5.35 10.87 -16.23
C LYS A 77 -5.91 11.46 -14.95
N ASP A 78 -7.23 11.42 -14.78
CA ASP A 78 -7.94 11.96 -13.62
C ASP A 78 -7.73 11.13 -12.34
N LYS A 79 -7.06 9.98 -12.45
CA LYS A 79 -6.77 9.05 -11.35
C LYS A 79 -5.28 8.93 -11.02
N LEU A 80 -4.42 9.68 -11.72
CA LEU A 80 -2.96 9.59 -11.50
C LEU A 80 -2.56 10.03 -10.08
N ASP A 81 -3.23 11.05 -9.55
CA ASP A 81 -2.98 11.58 -8.20
C ASP A 81 -3.53 10.64 -7.10
N ASP A 82 -4.44 9.73 -7.44
CA ASP A 82 -4.99 8.71 -6.53
C ASP A 82 -4.06 7.49 -6.37
N LEU A 83 -2.98 7.39 -7.18
CA LEU A 83 -2.04 6.26 -7.13
C LEU A 83 -1.17 6.31 -5.87
N VAL A 84 -1.20 5.21 -5.11
CA VAL A 84 -0.37 4.99 -3.92
C VAL A 84 0.71 3.95 -4.25
N PHE A 85 1.96 4.38 -4.36
CA PHE A 85 3.07 3.47 -4.66
C PHE A 85 3.59 2.80 -3.37
N VAL A 86 3.45 1.47 -3.29
CA VAL A 86 3.89 0.67 -2.12
C VAL A 86 5.28 0.04 -2.28
N GLN A 87 6.09 0.61 -3.16
CA GLN A 87 7.33 -0.03 -3.62
C GLN A 87 8.51 0.21 -2.69
N ASN A 88 9.27 -0.87 -2.48
CA ASN A 88 10.56 -0.81 -1.80
C ASN A 88 11.64 -0.58 -2.87
N GLY A 89 11.90 0.67 -3.26
CA GLY A 89 12.90 0.99 -4.28
C GLY A 89 12.98 2.47 -4.66
N MET A 90 13.98 2.79 -5.48
CA MET A 90 14.20 4.14 -6.01
C MET A 90 13.20 4.46 -7.13
N MET A 91 12.03 4.96 -6.76
CA MET A 91 10.95 5.29 -7.71
C MET A 91 11.13 6.66 -8.39
N GLU A 92 11.96 7.53 -7.83
CA GLU A 92 12.11 8.92 -8.27
C GLU A 92 12.43 9.08 -9.77
N PRO A 93 13.36 8.32 -10.39
CA PRO A 93 13.62 8.44 -11.82
C PRO A 93 12.39 8.13 -12.70
N LEU A 94 11.61 7.11 -12.30
CA LEU A 94 10.41 6.72 -13.03
C LEU A 94 9.31 7.78 -12.85
N LEU A 95 9.06 8.24 -11.63
CA LEU A 95 8.03 9.23 -11.35
C LEU A 95 8.33 10.58 -12.00
N LYS A 96 9.60 11.01 -12.04
CA LYS A 96 10.02 12.23 -12.77
C LYS A 96 9.69 12.18 -14.25
N LYS A 97 9.87 11.02 -14.90
CA LYS A 97 9.57 10.82 -16.32
C LYS A 97 8.11 11.11 -16.67
N TYR A 98 7.19 10.88 -15.72
CA TYR A 98 5.75 11.08 -15.90
C TYR A 98 5.20 12.30 -15.17
N ALA A 99 6.08 13.17 -14.66
CA ALA A 99 5.72 14.34 -13.84
C ALA A 99 4.92 13.98 -12.55
N LEU A 100 5.11 12.77 -12.02
CA LEU A 100 4.48 12.26 -10.79
C LEU A 100 5.36 12.45 -9.54
N CYS A 101 6.37 13.32 -9.60
CA CYS A 101 7.18 13.72 -8.44
C CYS A 101 6.65 15.00 -7.79
N SER A 102 5.35 15.25 -7.88
CA SER A 102 4.69 16.39 -7.22
C SER A 102 4.50 16.13 -5.72
N VAL A 103 4.14 17.17 -4.97
CA VAL A 103 3.85 17.08 -3.52
C VAL A 103 2.58 16.25 -3.25
N ASP A 104 1.71 16.11 -4.25
CA ASP A 104 0.43 15.43 -4.12
C ASP A 104 0.54 13.91 -4.33
N GLN A 105 1.67 13.42 -4.90
CA GLN A 105 1.85 12.00 -5.12
C GLN A 105 2.13 11.25 -3.82
N THR A 106 1.33 10.21 -3.56
CA THR A 106 1.47 9.40 -2.35
C THR A 106 2.41 8.21 -2.57
N GLN A 107 3.41 8.09 -1.68
CA GLN A 107 4.30 6.93 -1.60
C GLN A 107 4.23 6.33 -0.20
N ALA A 108 4.09 5.01 -0.11
CA ALA A 108 3.95 4.27 1.13
C ALA A 108 5.11 3.28 1.29
N THR A 109 5.91 3.45 2.34
CA THR A 109 6.96 2.51 2.72
C THR A 109 6.42 1.54 3.76
N LEU A 110 6.25 0.28 3.39
CA LEU A 110 5.66 -0.73 4.26
C LEU A 110 6.73 -1.39 5.14
N TYR A 111 6.51 -1.40 6.46
CA TYR A 111 7.39 -2.01 7.46
C TYR A 111 6.74 -3.26 8.06
N PHE A 112 6.62 -4.29 7.25
CA PHE A 112 6.25 -5.64 7.66
C PHE A 112 6.64 -6.63 6.57
N THR A 113 6.65 -7.92 6.91
CA THR A 113 6.92 -9.01 5.98
C THR A 113 5.69 -9.87 5.80
N VAL A 114 5.40 -10.23 4.54
CA VAL A 114 4.41 -11.26 4.20
C VAL A 114 5.16 -12.43 3.57
N PHE A 115 5.29 -13.52 4.32
CA PHE A 115 6.07 -14.69 3.88
C PHE A 115 5.39 -15.44 2.72
N LYS A 116 4.06 -15.51 2.72
CA LYS A 116 3.26 -16.19 1.68
C LYS A 116 2.00 -15.39 1.39
N ALA A 117 1.51 -15.42 0.14
CA ALA A 117 0.21 -14.82 -0.17
C ALA A 117 -0.89 -15.44 0.72
N GLY A 118 -1.70 -14.59 1.36
CA GLY A 118 -2.73 -14.98 2.33
C GLY A 118 -2.21 -15.31 3.74
N SER A 119 -0.90 -15.21 4.01
CA SER A 119 -0.41 -15.22 5.40
C SER A 119 -0.64 -13.86 6.04
N ARG A 120 -0.79 -13.83 7.36
CA ARG A 120 -0.82 -12.57 8.09
C ARG A 120 0.49 -11.81 7.91
N PRO A 121 0.45 -10.48 7.76
CA PRO A 121 1.66 -9.66 7.82
C PRO A 121 2.28 -9.81 9.21
N GLN A 122 3.58 -10.03 9.23
CA GLN A 122 4.36 -10.15 10.45
C GLN A 122 5.37 -9.00 10.48
N ASP A 123 5.49 -8.37 11.64
CA ASP A 123 6.61 -7.46 11.90
C ASP A 123 7.94 -8.24 11.76
N CYS A 124 9.06 -7.55 11.59
CA CYS A 124 10.41 -8.10 11.41
C CYS A 124 10.97 -8.81 12.67
N LEU A 125 10.07 -9.37 13.49
CA LEU A 125 10.32 -10.23 14.64
C LEU A 125 11.06 -11.48 14.16
N THR A 126 12.30 -11.64 14.62
CA THR A 126 13.10 -12.84 14.35
C THR A 126 13.00 -13.77 15.55
N ASP A 127 12.45 -14.97 15.39
CA ASP A 127 12.46 -16.00 16.42
C ASP A 127 13.91 -16.45 16.71
N LEU A 128 14.36 -16.25 17.95
CA LEU A 128 15.68 -16.65 18.45
C LEU A 128 15.64 -17.98 19.22
N GLY A 129 14.48 -18.64 19.30
CA GLY A 129 14.27 -19.84 20.10
C GLY A 129 13.91 -19.53 21.55
N LEU A 130 14.15 -20.48 22.44
CA LEU A 130 13.83 -20.34 23.86
C LEU A 130 14.96 -19.67 24.63
N ASP A 131 14.60 -18.82 25.59
CA ASP A 131 15.55 -18.28 26.55
C ASP A 131 15.94 -19.30 27.63
N ALA A 132 16.80 -18.90 28.57
CA ALA A 132 17.25 -19.77 29.66
C ALA A 132 16.13 -20.20 30.63
N ARG A 133 14.94 -19.60 30.54
CA ARG A 133 13.74 -19.93 31.34
C ARG A 133 12.73 -20.76 30.55
N GLY A 134 12.99 -21.03 29.27
CA GLY A 134 12.09 -21.77 28.39
C GLY A 134 11.03 -20.89 27.73
N GLU A 135 11.15 -19.56 27.80
CA GLU A 135 10.22 -18.62 27.18
C GLU A 135 10.67 -18.29 25.74
N PRO A 136 9.74 -18.13 24.79
CA PRO A 136 10.08 -17.78 23.41
C PRO A 136 10.69 -16.37 23.36
N LYS A 137 11.83 -16.26 22.68
CA LYS A 137 12.61 -15.03 22.56
C LYS A 137 12.59 -14.56 21.13
N TYR A 138 12.16 -13.32 20.90
CA TYR A 138 12.18 -12.69 19.59
C TYR A 138 13.19 -11.53 19.57
N ALA A 139 13.98 -11.41 18.51
CA ALA A 139 14.72 -10.19 18.19
C ALA A 139 13.80 -9.23 17.42
N GLY A 140 13.78 -7.96 17.83
CA GLY A 140 12.97 -6.92 17.17
C GLY A 140 11.60 -6.67 17.80
N GLU A 141 11.27 -7.27 18.95
CA GLU A 141 10.09 -6.84 19.71
C GLU A 141 10.23 -5.38 20.13
N THR A 142 9.40 -4.52 19.54
CA THR A 142 9.20 -3.17 20.06
C THR A 142 8.23 -3.29 21.23
N ALA A 143 8.76 -3.37 22.45
CA ALA A 143 7.95 -3.22 23.65
C ALA A 143 7.47 -1.76 23.70
N VAL A 144 6.23 -1.53 23.31
CA VAL A 144 5.55 -0.26 23.61
C VAL A 144 5.25 -0.29 25.10
N CYS A 145 6.00 0.48 25.89
CA CYS A 145 5.74 0.72 27.30
C CYS A 145 4.43 1.49 27.50
#